data_AF-A0A947D072-F1
#
_entry.id   AF-A0A947D072-F1
#
_cell.length_a   1.000
_cell.length_b   1.000
_cell.length_c   1.000
_cell.angle_alpha   90.00
_cell.angle_beta   90.00
_cell.angle_gamma   90.00
#
_symmetry.space_group_name_H-M   'P 1'
#
loop_
_entity.id
_entity.type
_entity.pdbx_description
1 polymer ?
#
loop_
_entity_poly.entity_id
_entity_poly.type
_entity_poly.pdbx_seq_one_letter_code
_entity_poly.pdbx_strand_id
1 'polypeptide(L)'
;MLATNERHKIGWGGRAAKAVTGLALAAGLAVSGLAGVGSGPAEAAAGRRVQVTGEVVDTWCAVTGIMFAYGTAHHQCAVWCAIGGIPVSIKDAAGNFYLVLRIEEDETNVAAPRLVTIQSHEVTVDGELVERDGVKYLLVTKVADDKGVINLTHEEYGVQPFGN
;
A
#
# COMPACT_ATOMS: atom_id res chain seq x y z
N MET A 1 1.17 -2.56 36.27
CA MET A 1 2.41 -2.41 35.47
C MET A 1 2.05 -1.81 34.13
N LEU A 2 2.37 -0.54 33.89
CA LEU A 2 2.21 0.15 32.60
C LEU A 2 3.58 0.16 31.93
N ALA A 3 3.73 -0.58 30.82
CA ALA A 3 4.92 -0.56 30.00
C ALA A 3 4.85 0.64 29.05
N THR A 4 5.73 1.62 29.26
CA THR A 4 5.94 2.77 28.38
C THR A 4 6.70 2.32 27.14
N ASN A 5 6.07 2.38 25.97
CA ASN A 5 6.72 2.15 24.68
C ASN A 5 7.47 3.43 24.26
N GLU A 6 8.80 3.37 24.32
CA GLU A 6 9.70 4.43 23.88
C GLU A 6 9.75 4.49 22.35
N ARG A 7 9.44 5.68 21.82
CA ARG A 7 9.51 5.99 20.39
C ARG A 7 10.96 5.86 19.91
N HIS A 8 11.19 4.88 19.04
CA HIS A 8 12.43 4.75 18.26
C HIS A 8 12.64 6.00 17.39
N LYS A 9 13.62 6.83 17.77
CA LYS A 9 14.15 7.89 16.93
C LYS A 9 15.10 7.26 15.91
N ILE A 10 14.70 7.23 14.65
CA ILE A 10 15.56 6.83 13.54
C ILE A 10 16.56 7.98 13.31
N GLY A 11 17.79 7.81 13.80
CA GLY A 11 18.91 8.72 13.58
C GLY A 11 19.52 8.50 12.20
N TRP A 12 19.43 9.52 11.34
CA TRP A 12 20.11 9.55 10.05
C TRP A 12 21.60 9.88 10.28
N GLY A 13 22.42 8.85 10.48
CA GLY A 13 23.87 8.96 10.66
C GLY A 13 24.62 8.97 9.33
N GLY A 14 24.74 10.14 8.70
CA GLY A 14 25.62 10.35 7.54
C GLY A 14 27.05 10.67 7.99
N ARG A 15 27.98 9.75 7.75
CA ARG A 15 29.44 10.00 7.84
C ARG A 15 29.87 10.90 6.67
N ALA A 16 30.58 11.99 6.96
CA ALA A 16 31.35 12.71 5.95
C ALA A 16 32.65 13.26 6.53
N ALA A 17 33.70 13.15 5.72
CA ALA A 17 35.11 13.23 6.04
C ALA A 17 35.59 14.62 6.49
N LYS A 18 36.64 14.62 7.32
CA LYS A 18 37.40 15.82 7.68
C LYS A 18 38.17 16.34 6.47
N ALA A 19 37.90 17.57 6.04
CA ALA A 19 38.69 18.28 5.05
C ALA A 19 39.93 18.92 5.71
N VAL A 20 41.09 18.67 5.12
CA VAL A 20 42.38 19.27 5.48
C VAL A 20 42.49 20.65 4.83
N THR A 21 42.79 21.66 5.63
CA THR A 21 43.01 23.06 5.23
C THR A 21 44.39 23.24 4.59
N GLY A 22 44.45 23.93 3.45
CA GLY A 22 45.72 24.29 2.81
C GLY A 22 45.60 25.28 1.63
N LEU A 23 45.86 26.55 1.94
CA LEU A 23 46.60 27.56 1.15
C LEU A 23 46.01 28.27 -0.11
N ALA A 24 45.77 29.58 0.10
CA ALA A 24 46.12 30.77 -0.70
C ALA A 24 45.39 31.20 -2.01
N LEU A 25 44.98 32.48 -1.93
CA LEU A 25 44.71 33.55 -2.92
C LEU A 25 44.95 33.30 -4.42
N ALA A 26 43.94 33.65 -5.24
CA ALA A 26 44.01 34.79 -6.18
C ALA A 26 42.64 35.07 -6.84
N ALA A 27 42.41 36.34 -7.16
CA ALA A 27 41.17 36.90 -7.70
C ALA A 27 40.88 36.51 -9.16
N GLY A 28 39.60 36.34 -9.49
CA GLY A 28 39.09 36.24 -10.85
C GLY A 28 37.58 36.15 -10.88
N LEU A 29 36.90 37.23 -11.29
CA LEU A 29 35.47 37.24 -11.62
C LEU A 29 35.20 36.27 -12.78
N ALA A 30 34.38 35.25 -12.55
CA ALA A 30 33.64 34.55 -13.59
C ALA A 30 32.22 34.28 -13.09
N VAL A 31 31.30 35.15 -13.49
CA VAL A 31 29.85 34.91 -13.42
C VAL A 31 29.51 33.86 -14.48
N SER A 32 28.43 33.11 -14.22
CA SER A 32 27.61 32.30 -15.12
C SER A 32 27.89 30.79 -15.16
N GLY A 33 26.89 30.03 -14.69
CA GLY A 33 26.89 28.57 -14.74
C GLY A 33 26.07 27.87 -13.64
N LEU A 34 25.02 28.46 -13.06
CA LEU A 34 23.95 27.62 -12.48
C LEU A 34 23.26 26.91 -13.65
N ALA A 35 23.81 25.78 -14.08
CA ALA A 35 23.08 24.83 -14.90
C ALA A 35 21.94 24.31 -14.02
N GLY A 36 20.73 24.80 -14.29
CA GLY A 36 19.53 24.40 -13.58
C GLY A 36 19.42 22.88 -13.58
N VAL A 37 19.35 22.30 -12.39
CA VAL A 37 18.74 20.99 -12.21
C VAL A 37 17.30 21.14 -12.68
N GLY A 38 17.03 20.69 -13.90
CA GLY A 38 15.69 20.67 -14.44
C GLY A 38 14.85 19.75 -13.59
N SER A 39 14.06 20.33 -12.68
CA SER A 39 12.89 19.69 -12.07
C SER A 39 11.82 19.54 -13.16
N GLY A 40 12.09 18.69 -14.16
CA GLY A 40 11.05 18.23 -15.06
C GLY A 40 9.99 17.51 -14.22
N PRO A 41 8.70 17.55 -14.62
CA PRO A 41 7.71 16.70 -13.97
C PRO A 41 8.23 15.27 -14.01
N ALA A 42 8.31 14.62 -12.84
CA ALA A 42 8.61 13.20 -12.78
C ALA A 42 7.55 12.49 -13.62
N GLU A 43 7.95 11.93 -14.76
CA GLU A 43 7.07 11.13 -15.60
C GLU A 43 6.58 9.99 -14.71
N ALA A 44 5.29 9.99 -14.40
CA ALA A 44 4.68 8.91 -13.64
C ALA A 44 4.96 7.63 -14.44
N ALA A 45 5.80 6.74 -13.90
CA ALA A 45 6.10 5.48 -14.54
C ALA A 45 4.77 4.81 -14.92
N ALA A 46 4.52 4.65 -16.22
CA ALA A 46 3.32 4.00 -16.70
C ALA A 46 3.24 2.61 -16.06
N GLY A 47 2.14 2.34 -15.34
CA GLY A 47 2.00 1.08 -14.61
C GLY A 47 2.03 -0.11 -15.56
N ARG A 48 2.62 -1.22 -15.11
CA ARG A 48 2.64 -2.46 -15.90
C ARG A 48 1.24 -3.07 -15.89
N ARG A 49 0.66 -3.34 -17.06
CA ARG A 49 -0.61 -4.07 -17.15
C ARG A 49 -0.45 -5.49 -16.59
N VAL A 50 -1.35 -5.87 -15.69
CA VAL A 50 -1.37 -7.17 -15.02
C VAL A 50 -2.79 -7.68 -14.85
N GLN A 51 -2.89 -8.98 -14.64
CA GLN A 51 -4.06 -9.63 -14.08
C GLN A 51 -3.69 -10.20 -12.72
N VAL A 52 -4.49 -9.93 -11.69
CA VAL A 52 -4.26 -10.37 -10.31
C VAL A 52 -5.48 -11.13 -9.82
N THR A 53 -5.26 -12.31 -9.24
CA THR A 53 -6.30 -13.10 -8.57
C THR A 53 -5.98 -13.22 -7.10
N GLY A 54 -6.98 -12.99 -6.25
CA GLY A 54 -6.79 -13.12 -4.81
C GLY A 54 -8.01 -12.68 -4.00
N GLU A 55 -7.87 -12.79 -2.68
CA GLU A 55 -8.88 -12.36 -1.74
C GLU A 55 -8.80 -10.84 -1.52
N VAL A 56 -9.93 -10.15 -1.56
CA VAL A 56 -10.03 -8.74 -1.16
C VAL A 56 -10.00 -8.66 0.37
N VAL A 57 -9.02 -7.95 0.94
CA VAL A 57 -8.76 -7.93 2.38
C VAL A 57 -8.61 -6.52 2.93
N ASP A 58 -8.99 -6.34 4.20
CA ASP A 58 -8.61 -5.19 5.01
C ASP A 58 -7.09 -5.19 5.23
N THR A 59 -6.40 -4.20 4.65
CA THR A 59 -4.93 -4.11 4.74
C THR A 59 -4.46 -3.90 6.18
N TRP A 60 -5.21 -3.15 7.00
CA TRP A 60 -4.81 -2.88 8.37
C TRP A 60 -4.76 -4.17 9.18
N CYS A 61 -5.87 -4.90 9.23
CA CYS A 61 -5.93 -6.12 10.03
C CYS A 61 -5.00 -7.20 9.48
N ALA A 62 -4.92 -7.33 8.15
CA ALA A 62 -4.06 -8.32 7.51
C ALA A 62 -2.56 -8.08 7.75
N VAL A 63 -2.12 -6.82 7.77
CA VAL A 63 -0.70 -6.47 8.01
C VAL A 63 -0.36 -6.44 9.50
N THR A 64 -1.26 -5.92 10.34
CA THR A 64 -0.98 -5.80 11.78
C THR A 64 -1.16 -7.11 12.55
N GLY A 65 -2.00 -8.02 12.05
CA GLY A 65 -2.30 -9.28 12.72
C GLY A 65 -3.00 -9.10 14.07
N ILE A 66 -3.68 -7.96 14.30
CA ILE A 66 -4.41 -7.70 15.55
C ILE A 66 -5.55 -8.70 15.78
N MET A 67 -6.02 -9.34 14.71
CA MET A 67 -7.01 -10.42 14.70
C MET A 67 -6.81 -11.28 13.44
N PHE A 68 -7.53 -12.39 13.34
CA PHE A 68 -7.59 -13.15 12.10
C PHE A 68 -8.31 -12.33 11.01
N ALA A 69 -7.64 -12.08 9.89
CA ALA A 69 -8.04 -11.02 8.94
C ALA A 69 -8.59 -11.52 7.60
N TYR A 70 -8.93 -12.81 7.50
CA TYR A 70 -9.25 -13.45 6.23
C TYR A 70 -10.58 -14.19 6.24
N GLY A 71 -11.19 -14.28 5.07
CA GLY A 71 -12.40 -15.03 4.80
C GLY A 71 -13.60 -14.59 5.63
N THR A 72 -14.56 -15.49 5.72
CA THR A 72 -15.82 -15.30 6.46
C THR A 72 -15.64 -14.91 7.93
N ALA A 73 -14.54 -15.32 8.58
CA ALA A 73 -14.23 -14.88 9.95
C ALA A 73 -14.10 -13.35 10.04
N HIS A 74 -13.53 -12.70 9.03
CA HIS A 74 -13.25 -11.25 9.07
C HIS A 74 -14.17 -10.40 8.19
N HIS A 75 -15.08 -11.02 7.43
CA HIS A 75 -15.87 -10.32 6.41
C HIS A 75 -16.63 -9.09 6.93
N GLN A 76 -17.36 -9.18 8.04
CA GLN A 76 -18.11 -8.05 8.59
C GLN A 76 -17.20 -6.90 9.03
N CYS A 77 -16.08 -7.21 9.69
CA CYS A 77 -15.10 -6.21 10.09
C CYS A 77 -14.45 -5.55 8.87
N ALA A 78 -14.08 -6.34 7.85
CA ALA A 78 -13.50 -5.84 6.61
C ALA A 78 -14.44 -4.87 5.88
N VAL A 79 -15.75 -5.17 5.83
CA VAL A 79 -16.79 -4.26 5.31
C VAL A 79 -16.81 -2.93 6.08
N TRP A 80 -16.83 -2.95 7.41
CA TRP A 80 -16.82 -1.72 8.21
C TRP A 80 -15.54 -0.92 8.06
N CYS A 81 -14.39 -1.58 7.98
CA CYS A 81 -13.09 -0.96 7.71
C CYS A 81 -13.08 -0.27 6.34
N ALA A 82 -13.56 -0.94 5.29
CA ALA A 82 -13.67 -0.36 3.95
C ALA A 82 -14.59 0.87 3.93
N ILE A 83 -15.74 0.81 4.61
CA ILE A 83 -16.65 1.97 4.78
C ILE A 83 -15.96 3.11 5.54
N GLY A 84 -15.14 2.78 6.54
CA GLY A 84 -14.37 3.74 7.33
C GLY A 84 -13.14 4.33 6.62
N GLY A 85 -12.86 3.92 5.38
CA GLY A 85 -11.72 4.41 4.59
C GLY A 85 -10.39 3.75 4.90
N ILE A 86 -10.40 2.60 5.58
CA ILE A 86 -9.19 1.79 5.75
C ILE A 86 -8.79 1.20 4.37
N PRO A 87 -7.50 1.24 4.00
CA PRO A 87 -7.08 0.76 2.69
C PRO A 87 -7.37 -0.72 2.46
N VAL A 88 -7.80 -1.05 1.24
CA VAL A 88 -8.11 -2.41 0.82
C VAL A 88 -7.00 -2.93 -0.08
N SER A 89 -6.61 -4.19 0.12
CA SER A 89 -5.66 -4.90 -0.73
C SER A 89 -6.29 -6.11 -1.36
N ILE A 90 -5.71 -6.59 -2.46
CA ILE A 90 -5.90 -7.96 -2.93
C ILE A 90 -4.72 -8.78 -2.42
N LYS A 91 -4.99 -9.89 -1.74
CA LYS A 91 -3.98 -10.85 -1.28
C LYS A 91 -4.01 -12.06 -2.21
N ASP A 92 -2.94 -12.27 -2.96
CA ASP A 92 -2.85 -13.45 -3.84
C ASP A 92 -2.53 -14.75 -3.06
N ALA A 93 -2.60 -15.88 -3.76
CA ALA A 93 -2.31 -17.20 -3.19
C ALA A 93 -0.86 -17.35 -2.71
N ALA A 94 0.08 -16.56 -3.26
CA ALA A 94 1.47 -16.53 -2.82
C ALA A 94 1.68 -15.61 -1.59
N GLY A 95 0.63 -14.93 -1.12
CA GLY A 95 0.67 -14.03 0.02
C GLY A 95 1.15 -12.63 -0.31
N ASN A 96 1.26 -12.25 -1.59
CA ASN A 96 1.55 -10.87 -1.95
C ASN A 96 0.32 -10.00 -1.72
N PHE A 97 0.55 -8.78 -1.27
CA PHE A 97 -0.47 -7.75 -1.12
C PHE A 97 -0.34 -6.73 -2.25
N TYR A 98 -1.47 -6.41 -2.88
CA TYR A 98 -1.60 -5.37 -3.89
C TYR A 98 -2.57 -4.32 -3.35
N LEU A 99 -2.04 -3.19 -2.90
CA LEU A 99 -2.84 -2.10 -2.34
C LEU A 99 -3.66 -1.46 -3.45
N VAL A 100 -4.98 -1.49 -3.34
CA VAL A 100 -5.86 -0.93 -4.37
C VAL A 100 -5.94 0.58 -4.18
N LEU A 101 -5.47 1.33 -5.16
CA LEU A 101 -5.52 2.80 -5.15
C LEU A 101 -6.73 3.38 -5.89
N ARG A 102 -7.34 2.58 -6.76
CA ARG A 102 -8.60 2.88 -7.45
C ARG A 102 -9.20 1.61 -8.01
N ILE A 103 -10.49 1.65 -8.31
CA ILE A 103 -11.21 0.55 -8.93
C ILE A 103 -12.19 1.07 -9.99
N GLU A 104 -12.11 0.45 -11.17
CA GLU A 104 -13.02 0.72 -12.29
C GLU A 104 -13.04 2.21 -12.63
N GLU A 105 -14.22 2.85 -12.66
CA GLU A 105 -14.36 4.24 -13.06
C GLU A 105 -14.12 5.26 -11.92
N ASP A 106 -13.96 4.79 -10.67
CA ASP A 106 -13.75 5.67 -9.52
C ASP A 106 -12.27 6.01 -9.34
N GLU A 107 -11.87 7.13 -9.95
CA GLU A 107 -10.49 7.64 -9.95
C GLU A 107 -10.17 8.51 -8.71
N THR A 108 -11.14 8.78 -7.84
CA THR A 108 -11.01 9.80 -6.78
C THR A 108 -11.23 9.28 -5.37
N ASN A 109 -11.79 8.08 -5.23
CA ASN A 109 -12.14 7.52 -3.94
C ASN A 109 -11.51 6.13 -3.74
N VAL A 110 -10.56 6.07 -2.81
CA VAL A 110 -9.91 4.82 -2.38
C VAL A 110 -10.83 3.92 -1.53
N ALA A 111 -11.99 4.45 -1.12
CA ALA A 111 -13.08 3.75 -0.44
C ALA A 111 -14.33 3.66 -1.34
N ALA A 112 -14.12 3.35 -2.63
CA ALA A 112 -15.20 3.22 -3.60
C ALA A 112 -16.26 2.21 -3.11
N PRO A 113 -17.57 2.46 -3.35
CA PRO A 113 -18.63 1.52 -2.99
C PRO A 113 -18.41 0.10 -3.51
N ARG A 114 -17.76 -0.04 -4.67
CA ARG A 114 -17.40 -1.34 -5.23
C ARG A 114 -16.53 -2.15 -4.26
N LEU A 115 -15.51 -1.55 -3.65
CA LEU A 115 -14.63 -2.21 -2.67
C LEU A 115 -15.38 -2.65 -1.42
N VAL A 116 -16.37 -1.87 -0.97
CA VAL A 116 -17.23 -2.25 0.17
C VAL A 116 -18.00 -3.54 -0.13
N THR A 117 -18.51 -3.68 -1.36
CA THR A 117 -19.37 -4.83 -1.74
C THR A 117 -18.63 -6.14 -2.00
N ILE A 118 -17.29 -6.11 -2.10
CA ILE A 118 -16.49 -7.30 -2.45
C ILE A 118 -15.50 -7.71 -1.37
N GLN A 119 -15.64 -7.19 -0.15
CA GLN A 119 -14.75 -7.60 0.95
C GLN A 119 -14.79 -9.11 1.16
N SER A 120 -13.62 -9.72 1.35
CA SER A 120 -13.40 -11.17 1.46
C SER A 120 -13.77 -11.99 0.22
N HIS A 121 -14.15 -11.37 -0.90
CA HIS A 121 -14.37 -12.09 -2.14
C HIS A 121 -13.05 -12.55 -2.74
N GLU A 122 -13.02 -13.71 -3.38
CA GLU A 122 -11.96 -14.05 -4.33
C GLU A 122 -12.30 -13.44 -5.70
N VAL A 123 -11.48 -12.50 -6.13
CA VAL A 123 -11.67 -11.77 -7.39
C VAL A 123 -10.51 -12.02 -8.34
N THR A 124 -10.76 -11.92 -9.63
CA THR A 124 -9.73 -11.70 -10.65
C THR A 124 -9.92 -10.31 -11.25
N VAL A 125 -8.86 -9.51 -11.27
CA VAL A 125 -8.91 -8.13 -11.73
C VAL A 125 -7.87 -7.86 -12.80
N ASP A 126 -8.22 -7.02 -13.77
CA ASP A 126 -7.28 -6.44 -14.72
C ASP A 126 -6.93 -5.02 -14.26
N GLY A 127 -5.64 -4.65 -14.32
CA GLY A 127 -5.22 -3.32 -13.88
C GLY A 127 -3.79 -2.96 -14.22
N GLU A 128 -3.39 -1.79 -13.76
CA GLU A 128 -2.02 -1.31 -13.85
C GLU A 128 -1.34 -1.45 -12.49
N LEU A 129 -0.22 -2.16 -12.47
CA LEU A 129 0.63 -2.34 -11.30
C LEU A 129 1.73 -1.27 -11.30
N VAL A 130 1.77 -0.52 -10.21
CA VAL A 130 2.85 0.40 -9.89
C VAL A 130 3.59 -0.16 -8.68
N GLU A 131 4.90 -0.32 -8.81
CA GLU A 131 5.75 -0.71 -7.69
C GLU A 131 6.59 0.49 -7.26
N ARG A 132 6.50 0.86 -5.97
CA ARG A 132 7.26 1.96 -5.40
C ARG A 132 7.60 1.65 -3.95
N ASP A 133 8.87 1.85 -3.60
CA ASP A 133 9.40 1.60 -2.25
C ASP A 133 9.09 0.20 -1.70
N GLY A 134 9.05 -0.80 -2.59
CA GLY A 134 8.73 -2.19 -2.25
C GLY A 134 7.24 -2.50 -2.06
N VAL A 135 6.36 -1.52 -2.26
CA VAL A 135 4.90 -1.70 -2.20
C VAL A 135 4.34 -1.88 -3.60
N LYS A 136 3.43 -2.85 -3.75
CA LYS A 136 2.68 -3.11 -4.98
C LYS A 136 1.34 -2.36 -4.88
N TYR A 137 1.16 -1.38 -5.75
CA TYR A 137 -0.08 -0.61 -5.88
C TYR A 137 -0.82 -1.04 -7.14
N LEU A 138 -2.13 -1.23 -7.02
CA LEU A 138 -2.97 -1.67 -8.11
C LEU A 138 -4.02 -0.63 -8.43
N LEU A 139 -4.00 -0.20 -9.69
CA LEU A 139 -5.02 0.64 -10.29
C LEU A 139 -5.94 -0.29 -11.07
N VAL A 140 -7.00 -0.77 -10.42
CA VAL A 140 -7.90 -1.76 -11.01
C VAL A 140 -8.75 -1.09 -12.07
N THR A 141 -8.71 -1.62 -13.29
CA THR A 141 -9.51 -1.13 -14.42
C THR A 141 -10.80 -1.90 -14.60
N LYS A 142 -10.83 -3.18 -14.18
CA LYS A 142 -11.98 -4.05 -14.32
C LYS A 142 -11.91 -5.20 -13.33
N VAL A 143 -13.04 -5.55 -12.70
CA VAL A 143 -13.21 -6.87 -12.08
C VAL A 143 -13.63 -7.87 -13.16
N ALA A 144 -12.71 -8.76 -13.53
CA ALA A 144 -12.90 -9.74 -14.60
C ALA A 144 -13.70 -10.97 -14.14
N ASP A 145 -13.54 -11.35 -12.86
CA ASP A 145 -14.29 -12.42 -12.20
C ASP A 145 -14.46 -12.10 -10.72
N ASP A 146 -15.59 -12.52 -10.15
CA ASP A 146 -15.95 -12.34 -8.75
C ASP A 146 -16.64 -13.61 -8.25
N LYS A 147 -15.90 -14.42 -7.50
CA LYS A 147 -16.37 -15.73 -7.01
C LYS A 147 -17.14 -15.62 -5.70
N GLY A 148 -17.31 -14.41 -5.16
CA GLY A 148 -17.83 -14.22 -3.82
C GLY A 148 -16.87 -14.71 -2.74
N VAL A 149 -17.39 -14.84 -1.52
CA VAL A 149 -16.60 -15.31 -0.36
C VAL A 149 -16.47 -16.83 -0.42
N ILE A 150 -15.28 -17.32 -0.76
CA ILE A 150 -14.97 -18.77 -0.81
C ILE A 150 -14.06 -19.23 0.33
N ASN A 151 -13.41 -18.30 1.04
CA ASN A 151 -12.53 -18.60 2.16
C ASN A 151 -13.37 -18.72 3.45
N LEU A 152 -13.76 -19.95 3.81
CA LEU A 152 -14.68 -20.24 4.91
C LEU A 152 -13.92 -20.49 6.23
N THR A 153 -13.58 -19.42 6.93
CA THR A 153 -12.72 -19.41 8.12
C THR A 153 -13.45 -19.25 9.45
N HIS A 154 -14.72 -18.84 9.45
CA HIS A 154 -15.45 -18.52 10.69
C HIS A 154 -15.64 -19.71 11.63
N GLU A 155 -15.68 -20.95 11.13
CA GLU A 155 -15.78 -22.15 11.97
C GLU A 155 -14.51 -22.37 12.81
N GLU A 156 -13.34 -22.04 12.24
CA GLU A 156 -12.04 -22.24 12.90
C GLU A 156 -11.67 -21.05 13.80
N TYR A 157 -11.91 -19.83 13.33
CA TYR A 157 -11.42 -18.61 13.96
C TYR A 157 -12.49 -17.79 14.68
N GLY A 158 -13.75 -18.21 14.63
CA GLY A 158 -14.87 -17.38 15.07
C GLY A 158 -15.06 -16.13 14.20
N VAL A 159 -16.13 -15.38 14.46
CA VAL A 159 -16.35 -14.09 13.78
C VAL A 159 -15.53 -13.00 14.47
N GLN A 160 -14.70 -12.29 13.72
CA GLN A 160 -13.87 -11.20 14.21
C GLN A 160 -14.60 -9.85 14.03
N PRO A 161 -14.48 -8.90 14.96
CA PRO A 161 -13.78 -8.97 16.25
C PRO A 161 -14.67 -9.41 17.44
N PHE A 162 -15.96 -9.68 17.20
CA PHE A 162 -16.97 -9.84 18.27
C PHE A 162 -17.64 -11.22 18.32
N GLY A 163 -16.90 -12.30 18.04
CA GLY A 163 -17.43 -13.66 17.99
C GLY A 163 -16.69 -14.61 18.91
N ASN A 164 -17.44 -15.14 19.88
CA ASN A 164 -17.53 -16.57 20.21
C ASN A 164 -19.01 -16.86 20.46
#